data_AF-A0A0F8ZHB0-F1
#
_entry.id   AF-A0A0F8ZHB0-F1
#
_cell.length_a   1.000
_cell.length_b   1.000
_cell.length_c   1.000
_cell.angle_alpha   90.00
_cell.angle_beta   90.00
_cell.angle_gamma   90.00
#
_symmetry.space_group_name_H-M   'P 1'
#
loop_
_entity.id
_entity.type
_entity.pdbx_description
1 polymer ?
#
loop_
_entity_poly.entity_id
_entity_poly.type
_entity_poly.pdbx_seq_one_letter_code
_entity_poly.pdbx_strand_id
1 'polypeptide(L)' 'SYGVVSAEEYEQIRADADQPFEAEEENLREDYDFTISETGKFTASYQARCKDCDFTFAFEHEEQIELRELVD' A
#
# COMPACT_ATOMS: atom_id res chain seq x y z
N SER A 1 -17.95 9.18 6.05
CA SER A 1 -19.31 9.59 5.65
C SER A 1 -19.35 9.53 4.14
N TYR A 2 -20.11 8.61 3.54
CA TYR A 2 -20.28 8.63 2.09
C TYR A 2 -21.32 9.72 1.77
N GLY A 3 -20.84 10.86 1.29
CA GLY A 3 -21.70 11.97 0.87
C GLY A 3 -22.46 11.60 -0.40
N VAL A 4 -23.73 11.96 -0.47
CA VAL A 4 -24.50 11.89 -1.72
C VAL A 4 -24.22 13.17 -2.49
N VAL A 5 -23.59 13.04 -3.65
CA VAL A 5 -23.37 14.16 -4.59
C VAL A 5 -24.48 14.21 -5.63
N SER A 6 -24.72 15.37 -6.21
CA SER A 6 -25.62 15.49 -7.36
C SER A 6 -25.04 14.76 -8.58
N ALA A 7 -25.91 14.44 -9.57
CA ALA A 7 -25.47 13.80 -10.79
C ALA A 7 -24.45 14.64 -11.57
N GLU A 8 -24.62 15.97 -11.57
CA GLU A 8 -23.69 16.91 -12.21
C GLU A 8 -22.32 16.94 -11.51
N GLU A 9 -22.31 16.99 -10.17
CA GLU A 9 -21.06 16.88 -9.40
C GLU A 9 -20.38 15.53 -9.62
N TYR A 10 -21.15 14.45 -9.71
CA TYR A 10 -20.62 13.12 -10.02
C TYR A 10 -19.97 13.06 -11.41
N GLU A 11 -20.61 13.64 -12.42
CA GLU A 11 -20.07 13.71 -13.78
C GLU A 11 -18.78 14.55 -13.84
N GLN A 12 -18.69 15.64 -13.09
CA GLN A 12 -17.47 16.45 -12.98
C GLN A 12 -16.33 15.69 -12.29
N ILE A 13 -16.58 15.08 -11.14
CA ILE A 13 -15.59 14.29 -10.41
C ILE A 13 -15.07 13.15 -11.29
N ARG A 14 -15.96 12.50 -12.03
CA ARG A 14 -15.61 11.43 -12.96
C ARG A 14 -14.76 11.94 -14.12
N ALA A 15 -15.14 13.05 -14.74
CA ALA A 15 -14.39 13.65 -15.84
C ALA A 15 -12.99 14.10 -15.39
N ASP A 16 -12.85 14.60 -14.17
CA ASP A 16 -11.56 14.98 -13.58
C ASP A 16 -10.71 13.76 -13.22
N ALA A 17 -11.33 12.68 -12.72
CA ALA A 17 -10.63 11.43 -12.43
C ALA A 17 -10.16 10.68 -13.69
N ASP A 18 -10.84 10.86 -14.82
CA ASP A 18 -10.45 10.29 -16.12
C ASP A 18 -9.31 11.08 -16.79
N GLN A 19 -8.90 12.24 -16.24
CA GLN A 19 -7.71 12.93 -16.72
C GLN A 19 -6.45 12.15 -16.33
N PRO A 20 -5.47 12.01 -17.23
CA PRO A 20 -4.20 11.38 -16.88
C PRO A 20 -3.54 12.21 -15.77
N PHE A 21 -3.50 11.62 -14.57
CA PHE A 21 -2.70 12.12 -13.48
C PHE A 21 -1.23 11.94 -13.86
N GLU A 22 -0.51 13.05 -14.04
CA GLU A 22 0.95 13.01 -14.01
C GLU A 22 1.33 12.75 -12.56
N ALA A 23 1.61 11.48 -12.25
CA ALA A 23 2.25 11.15 -11.00
C ALA A 23 3.56 11.94 -10.93
N GLU A 24 3.64 12.90 -10.00
CA GLU A 24 4.92 13.47 -9.67
C GLU A 24 5.86 12.31 -9.35
N GLU A 25 7.02 12.33 -10.01
CA GLU A 25 7.95 11.22 -9.97
C GLU A 25 8.53 11.17 -8.55
N GLU A 26 7.88 10.45 -7.62
CA GLU A 26 8.29 10.42 -6.23
C GLU A 26 9.77 10.03 -6.13
N ASN A 27 10.52 10.80 -5.35
CA ASN A 27 11.96 10.58 -5.20
C ASN A 27 12.27 9.46 -4.21
N LEU A 28 11.30 9.09 -3.37
CA LEU A 28 11.36 7.97 -2.44
C LEU A 28 10.54 6.81 -2.99
N ARG A 29 11.18 5.66 -3.19
CA ARG A 29 10.50 4.40 -3.47
C ARG A 29 10.36 3.61 -2.18
N GLU A 30 9.16 3.13 -1.90
CA GLU A 30 8.86 2.26 -0.77
C GLU A 30 8.48 0.86 -1.27
N ASP A 31 9.09 -0.17 -0.71
CA ASP A 31 8.81 -1.58 -1.01
C ASP A 31 8.34 -2.26 0.30
N TYR A 32 7.14 -2.85 0.26
CA TYR A 32 6.54 -3.57 1.38
C TYR A 32 6.33 -5.03 1.00
N ASP A 33 6.68 -5.96 1.89
CA ASP A 33 6.40 -7.38 1.72
C ASP A 33 5.84 -7.98 3.02
N PHE A 34 4.77 -8.74 2.90
CA PHE A 34 4.10 -9.42 4.00
C PHE A 34 3.94 -10.89 3.62
N THR A 35 4.63 -11.76 4.36
CA THR A 35 4.59 -13.20 4.12
C THR A 35 4.15 -13.93 5.37
N ILE A 36 3.46 -15.05 5.14
CA ILE A 36 3.15 -16.01 6.18
C ILE A 36 3.47 -17.41 5.68
N SER A 37 4.23 -18.16 6.47
CA SER A 37 4.53 -19.56 6.18
C SER A 37 3.40 -20.48 6.63
N GLU A 38 3.41 -21.72 6.12
CA GLU A 38 2.48 -22.79 6.54
C GLU A 38 2.57 -23.10 8.05
N THR A 39 3.71 -22.78 8.68
CA THR A 39 3.93 -22.98 10.11
C THR A 39 3.59 -21.74 10.95
N GLY A 40 3.01 -20.70 10.35
CA GLY A 40 2.60 -19.49 11.07
C GLY A 40 3.72 -18.48 11.36
N LYS A 41 4.91 -18.63 10.77
CA LYS A 41 5.92 -17.55 10.80
C LYS A 41 5.44 -16.40 9.92
N PHE A 42 5.11 -15.28 10.54
CA PHE A 42 4.77 -14.02 9.88
C PHE A 42 6.02 -13.14 9.74
N THR A 43 6.19 -12.57 8.56
CA THR A 43 7.28 -11.62 8.27
C THR A 43 6.67 -10.39 7.60
N ALA A 44 6.94 -9.21 8.15
CA ALA A 44 6.66 -7.93 7.53
C ALA A 44 7.99 -7.22 7.26
N SER A 45 8.30 -6.97 5.99
CA SER A 45 9.46 -6.21 5.60
C SER A 45 9.03 -4.88 4.96
N TYR A 46 9.81 -3.84 5.25
CA TYR A 46 9.64 -2.53 4.68
C TYR A 46 11.02 -1.97 4.31
N GLN A 47 11.14 -1.51 3.09
CA GLN A 47 12.34 -0.88 2.56
C GLN A 47 11.97 0.44 1.91
N ALA A 48 12.82 1.44 2.08
CA ALA A 48 12.69 2.71 1.37
C ALA A 48 14.04 3.11 0.79
N ARG A 49 14.03 3.63 -0.45
CA ARG A 49 15.23 4.11 -1.13
C ARG A 49 14.93 5.39 -1.89
N CYS A 50 15.73 6.42 -1.64
CA CYS A 50 15.71 7.62 -2.46
C CYS A 50 16.45 7.37 -3.78
N LYS A 51 15.91 7.85 -4.90
CA LYS A 51 16.57 7.78 -6.21
C LYS A 51 17.56 8.92 -6.44
N ASP A 52 17.41 10.03 -5.71
CA ASP A 52 18.18 11.27 -5.88
C ASP A 52 19.31 11.44 -4.85
N CYS A 53 19.33 10.64 -3.79
CA CYS A 53 20.37 10.67 -2.77
C CYS A 53 20.62 9.29 -2.16
N ASP A 54 21.64 9.17 -1.31
CA ASP A 54 22.04 7.90 -0.69
C ASP A 54 21.16 7.47 0.49
N PHE A 55 19.98 8.08 0.68
CA PHE A 55 19.06 7.69 1.74
C PHE A 55 18.48 6.30 1.49
N THR A 56 18.69 5.40 2.44
CA THR A 56 18.10 4.05 2.47
C THR A 56 17.60 3.72 3.87
N PHE A 57 16.44 3.07 3.95
CA PHE A 57 15.87 2.52 5.18
C PHE A 57 15.45 1.07 4.92
N ALA A 58 15.67 0.20 5.91
CA ALA A 58 15.17 -1.16 5.87
C ALA A 58 14.77 -1.58 7.29
N PHE A 59 13.61 -2.22 7.38
CA PHE A 59 13.04 -2.74 8.60
C PHE A 59 12.39 -4.09 8.33
N GLU A 60 12.54 -5.01 9.27
CA GLU A 60 11.93 -6.33 9.23
C GLU A 60 11.36 -6.64 10.61
N HIS A 61 10.09 -7.07 10.64
CA HIS A 61 9.41 -7.58 11.81
C HIS A 61 9.08 -9.05 11.57
N GLU A 62 9.49 -9.90 12.50
CA GLU A 62 9.16 -11.31 12.51
C GLU A 62 8.36 -11.65 13.77
N GLU A 63 7.29 -12.41 13.59
CA GLU A 63 6.46 -12.89 14.69
C GLU A 63 5.93 -14.29 14.39
N GLN A 64 5.86 -15.12 15.43
CA GLN A 64 5.19 -16.40 15.36
C GLN A 64 3.71 -16.19 15.69
N ILE A 65 2.82 -16.49 14.75
CA ILE A 65 1.38 -16.41 14.97
C ILE A 65 0.74 -17.79 15.03
N GLU A 66 -0.34 -17.88 15.79
CA GLU A 66 -1.17 -19.09 15.87
C GLU A 66 -2.15 -19.11 14.70
N LEU A 67 -1.97 -20.07 13.80
CA LEU A 67 -2.91 -20.32 12.71
C LEU A 67 -4.14 -21.04 13.28
N ARG A 68 -5.26 -20.34 13.42
CA ARG A 68 -6.55 -21.01 13.68
C ARG A 68 -7.08 -21.54 12.36
N GLU A 69 -7.40 -22.84 12.33
CA GLU A 69 -8.17 -23.41 11.24
C GLU A 69 -9.52 -22.69 11.17
N LEU A 70 -9.83 -22.08 10.03
CA LEU A 70 -11.19 -21.68 9.70
C LEU A 70 -11.95 -22.98 9.41
N VAL A 71 -12.60 -23.51 10.43
CA VAL A 71 -13.55 -24.62 10.28
C VAL A 71 -14.80 -24.06 9.62
N ASP A 72 -15.04 -24.44 8.35
CA ASP A 72 -16.30 -24.23 7.62
C ASP A 72 -17.50 -24.91 8.31
#